data_AF-Q088B6-F1
#
_entry.id   AF-Q088B6-F1
#
_cell.length_a   1.000
_cell.length_b   1.000
_cell.length_c   1.000
_cell.angle_alpha   90.00
_cell.angle_beta   90.00
_cell.angle_gamma   90.00
#
_symmetry.space_group_name_H-M   'P 1'
#
loop_
_entity.id
_entity.type
_entity.pdbx_description
1 polymer ?
#
loop_
_entity_poly.entity_id
_entity_poly.type
_entity_poly.pdbx_seq_one_letter_code
_entity_poly.pdbx_strand_id
1 'polypeptide(L)'
;MQQINWPAILQFDQDDELMYLVNYQDWLGFICANQFTVHAEDKLIDNAGHVYSIQKHPPQDPSVAELPALVKLSQDMSVLQLLPLVRQYGQFQGHCCSAKIVFTTIEQGIATVAELEQLY
;
A
#
# COMPACT_ATOMS: atom_id res chain seq x y z
N MET A 1 -19.11 6.40 3.35
CA MET A 1 -17.97 5.72 2.72
C MET A 1 -16.79 6.64 2.84
N GLN A 2 -15.74 6.25 3.57
CA GLN A 2 -14.51 7.06 3.60
C GLN A 2 -13.86 6.96 2.22
N GLN A 3 -13.68 8.10 1.58
CA GLN A 3 -13.03 8.19 0.28
C GLN A 3 -11.52 8.05 0.49
N ILE A 4 -10.90 7.06 -0.17
CA ILE A 4 -9.45 6.88 -0.20
C ILE A 4 -8.86 7.97 -1.10
N ASN A 5 -7.79 8.62 -0.64
CA ASN A 5 -7.08 9.63 -1.42
C ASN A 5 -6.02 8.95 -2.29
N TRP A 6 -6.36 8.58 -3.51
CA TRP A 6 -5.39 8.02 -4.46
C TRP A 6 -4.40 9.12 -4.95
N PRO A 7 -3.17 8.76 -5.35
CA PRO A 7 -2.60 7.41 -5.36
C PRO A 7 -2.34 6.84 -3.97
N ALA A 8 -2.11 5.55 -3.88
CA ALA A 8 -1.82 4.86 -2.63
C ALA A 8 -0.65 3.90 -2.81
N ILE A 9 -0.12 3.40 -1.70
CA ILE A 9 0.80 2.27 -1.70
C ILE A 9 0.20 1.11 -0.90
N LEU A 10 0.44 -0.10 -1.36
CA LEU A 10 0.23 -1.31 -0.59
C LEU A 10 1.56 -1.71 0.06
N GLN A 11 1.54 -1.82 1.39
CA GLN A 11 2.62 -2.36 2.20
C GLN A 11 2.30 -3.82 2.51
N PHE A 12 3.17 -4.71 2.09
CA PHE A 12 3.12 -6.12 2.44
C PHE A 12 3.82 -6.35 3.78
N ASP A 13 3.27 -7.21 4.63
CA ASP A 13 3.84 -7.47 5.97
C ASP A 13 5.05 -8.41 5.95
N GLN A 14 5.12 -9.32 4.96
CA GLN A 14 6.08 -10.43 4.95
C GLN A 14 7.38 -10.13 4.21
N ASP A 15 7.43 -9.04 3.45
CA ASP A 15 8.56 -8.64 2.65
C ASP A 15 8.73 -7.12 2.64
N ASP A 16 9.86 -6.70 2.09
CA ASP A 16 10.24 -5.29 1.96
C ASP A 16 9.57 -4.64 0.75
N GLU A 17 8.59 -5.31 0.13
CA GLU A 17 7.91 -4.87 -1.07
C GLU A 17 6.88 -3.79 -0.76
N LEU A 18 6.82 -2.80 -1.64
CA LEU A 18 5.75 -1.83 -1.74
C LEU A 18 5.22 -1.86 -3.17
N MET A 19 3.90 -1.76 -3.32
CA MET A 19 3.27 -1.67 -4.63
C MET A 19 2.55 -0.34 -4.76
N TYR A 20 2.88 0.42 -5.80
CA TYR A 20 2.19 1.67 -6.11
C TYR A 20 0.87 1.41 -6.81
N LEU A 21 -0.18 2.10 -6.37
CA LEU A 21 -1.53 2.02 -6.93
C LEU A 21 -1.96 3.43 -7.35
N VAL A 22 -2.12 3.67 -8.65
CA VAL A 22 -2.50 4.98 -9.18
C VAL A 22 -3.92 5.33 -8.74
N ASN A 23 -4.81 4.33 -8.71
CA ASN A 23 -6.23 4.55 -8.48
C ASN A 23 -6.95 3.29 -7.97
N TYR A 24 -8.26 3.42 -7.73
CA TYR A 24 -9.12 2.35 -7.25
C TYR A 24 -9.21 1.12 -8.18
N GLN A 25 -9.07 1.29 -9.49
CA GLN A 25 -9.07 0.15 -10.43
C GLN A 25 -7.83 -0.72 -10.27
N ASP A 26 -6.67 -0.14 -9.95
CA ASP A 26 -5.45 -0.92 -9.68
C ASP A 26 -5.64 -1.78 -8.43
N TRP A 27 -6.24 -1.22 -7.38
CA TRP A 27 -6.65 -1.96 -6.18
C TRP A 27 -7.60 -3.11 -6.53
N LEU A 28 -8.64 -2.85 -7.33
CA LEU A 28 -9.57 -3.89 -7.76
C LEU A 28 -8.84 -4.99 -8.54
N GLY A 29 -7.94 -4.64 -9.47
CA GLY A 29 -7.14 -5.60 -10.21
C GLY A 29 -6.30 -6.48 -9.29
N PHE A 30 -5.57 -5.86 -8.38
CA PHE A 30 -4.74 -6.55 -7.39
C PHE A 30 -5.57 -7.49 -6.52
N ILE A 31 -6.63 -6.99 -5.88
CA ILE A 31 -7.36 -7.76 -4.87
C ILE A 31 -8.16 -8.89 -5.50
N CYS A 32 -8.69 -8.73 -6.73
CA CYS A 32 -9.33 -9.82 -7.47
C CYS A 32 -8.35 -10.96 -7.76
N ALA A 33 -7.10 -10.64 -8.11
CA ALA A 33 -6.08 -11.63 -8.40
C ALA A 33 -5.50 -12.30 -7.13
N ASN A 34 -5.47 -11.58 -6.01
CA ASN A 34 -4.73 -11.96 -4.81
C ASN A 34 -5.59 -12.14 -3.55
N GLN A 35 -6.93 -12.25 -3.67
CA GLN A 35 -7.83 -12.34 -2.50
C GLN A 35 -7.48 -13.48 -1.52
N PHE A 36 -6.87 -14.57 -2.02
CA PHE A 36 -6.48 -15.70 -1.18
C PHE A 36 -5.08 -15.57 -0.59
N THR A 37 -4.20 -14.76 -1.18
CA THR A 37 -2.80 -14.59 -0.78
C THR A 37 -2.56 -13.35 0.06
N VAL A 38 -3.41 -12.32 -0.04
CA VAL A 38 -3.32 -11.11 0.78
C VAL A 38 -3.37 -11.47 2.27
N HIS A 39 -2.44 -10.90 3.05
CA HIS A 39 -2.31 -11.14 4.47
C HIS A 39 -3.14 -10.15 5.27
N ALA A 40 -3.54 -10.54 6.49
CA ALA A 40 -4.36 -9.67 7.35
C ALA A 40 -3.60 -8.41 7.83
N GLU A 41 -2.26 -8.50 7.87
CA GLU A 41 -1.38 -7.42 8.31
C GLU A 41 -0.93 -6.50 7.15
N ASP A 42 -1.29 -6.84 5.91
CA ASP A 42 -1.05 -5.97 4.75
C ASP A 42 -1.87 -4.68 4.89
N LYS A 43 -1.27 -3.55 4.51
CA LYS A 43 -1.85 -2.23 4.73
C LYS A 43 -1.84 -1.41 3.45
N LEU A 44 -2.97 -0.75 3.19
CA LEU A 44 -3.02 0.31 2.18
C LEU A 44 -2.81 1.66 2.85
N ILE A 45 -1.94 2.49 2.29
CA ILE A 45 -1.62 3.83 2.77
C ILE A 45 -1.93 4.82 1.64
N ASP A 46 -2.88 5.72 1.87
CA ASP A 46 -3.32 6.69 0.87
C ASP A 46 -2.46 7.96 0.85
N ASN A 47 -2.69 8.84 -0.13
CA ASN A 47 -1.93 10.08 -0.32
C ASN A 47 -2.07 11.10 0.83
N ALA A 48 -3.09 10.96 1.67
CA ALA A 48 -3.27 11.77 2.87
C ALA A 48 -2.58 11.16 4.10
N GLY A 49 -2.01 9.96 3.97
CA GLY A 49 -1.40 9.20 5.06
C GLY A 49 -2.39 8.35 5.83
N HIS A 50 -3.64 8.22 5.39
CA HIS A 50 -4.58 7.32 6.04
C HIS A 50 -4.17 5.87 5.82
N VAL A 51 -4.22 5.07 6.89
CA VAL A 51 -3.89 3.64 6.84
C VAL A 51 -5.16 2.81 6.85
N TYR A 52 -5.22 1.78 6.02
CA TYR A 52 -6.35 0.87 5.89
C TYR A 52 -5.89 -0.57 6.06
N SER A 53 -6.62 -1.32 6.88
CA SER A 53 -6.50 -2.78 6.96
C SER A 53 -7.33 -3.45 5.86
N ILE A 54 -6.85 -4.59 5.37
CA ILE A 54 -7.55 -5.41 4.38
C ILE A 54 -8.31 -6.52 5.10
N GLN A 55 -9.63 -6.39 5.17
CA GLN A 55 -10.48 -7.34 5.89
C GLN A 55 -11.19 -8.28 4.93
N LYS A 56 -10.91 -9.57 5.09
CA LYS A 56 -11.67 -10.63 4.41
C LYS A 56 -12.98 -10.83 5.16
N HIS A 57 -14.10 -10.71 4.45
CA HIS A 57 -15.40 -11.06 5.02
C HIS A 57 -15.68 -12.53 4.73
N PRO A 58 -16.20 -13.30 5.71
CA PRO A 58 -16.79 -14.58 5.39
C PRO A 58 -17.98 -14.32 4.46
N PRO A 59 -18.11 -15.06 3.33
CA PRO A 59 -19.16 -14.80 2.37
C PRO A 59 -20.52 -14.95 3.05
N GLN A 60 -21.39 -13.94 2.94
CA GLN A 60 -22.76 -14.03 3.46
C GLN A 60 -23.60 -15.02 2.66
N ASP A 61 -23.27 -15.18 1.38
CA ASP A 61 -23.81 -16.19 0.47
C ASP A 61 -22.64 -16.96 -0.17
N PRO A 62 -22.54 -18.29 0.01
CA PRO A 62 -21.47 -19.09 -0.59
C PRO A 62 -21.47 -19.11 -2.13
N SER A 63 -22.53 -18.61 -2.79
CA SER A 63 -22.59 -18.44 -4.24
C SER A 63 -22.00 -17.12 -4.75
N VAL A 64 -21.66 -16.18 -3.85
CA VAL A 64 -21.10 -14.87 -4.20
C VAL A 64 -19.76 -14.69 -3.50
N ALA A 65 -18.68 -14.54 -4.28
CA ALA A 65 -17.39 -14.15 -3.74
C ALA A 65 -17.44 -12.66 -3.33
N GLU A 66 -17.23 -12.37 -2.05
CA GLU A 66 -17.06 -11.00 -1.54
C GLU A 66 -15.59 -10.59 -1.62
N LEU A 67 -15.33 -9.43 -2.22
CA LEU A 67 -13.98 -8.87 -2.23
C LEU A 67 -13.60 -8.38 -0.82
N PRO A 68 -12.34 -8.54 -0.42
CA PRO A 68 -11.82 -7.92 0.80
C PRO A 68 -12.10 -6.42 0.85
N ALA A 69 -12.53 -5.94 2.01
CA ALA A 69 -12.83 -4.53 2.24
C ALA A 69 -11.65 -3.79 2.85
N LEU A 70 -11.55 -2.49 2.54
CA LEU A 70 -10.60 -1.59 3.17
C LEU A 70 -11.24 -0.87 4.34
N VAL A 71 -10.70 -1.10 5.54
CA VAL A 71 -11.19 -0.50 6.78
C VAL A 71 -10.12 0.43 7.34
N LYS A 72 -10.43 1.73 7.38
CA LYS A 72 -9.51 2.76 7.88
C LYS A 72 -9.19 2.51 9.35
N LEU A 73 -7.92 2.57 9.68
CA LEU A 73 -7.40 2.49 11.04
C LEU A 73 -7.41 3.88 11.70
N SER A 74 -7.36 3.89 13.03
CA SER A 74 -7.35 5.14 13.81
C SER A 74 -6.01 5.88 13.72
N GLN A 75 -4.93 5.16 13.44
CA GLN A 75 -3.59 5.71 13.32
C GLN A 75 -3.27 6.01 11.85
N ASP A 76 -2.93 7.26 11.58
CA ASP A 76 -2.42 7.69 10.29
C ASP A 76 -0.89 7.47 10.20
N MET A 77 -0.41 7.27 8.98
CA MET A 77 0.99 7.18 8.61
C MET A 77 1.65 8.56 8.69
N SER A 78 2.71 8.67 9.47
CA SER A 78 3.58 9.85 9.48
C SER A 78 4.75 9.70 8.53
N VAL A 79 5.34 10.83 8.11
CA VAL A 79 6.57 10.85 7.30
C VAL A 79 7.71 10.11 7.98
N LEU A 80 7.82 10.21 9.32
CA LEU A 80 8.84 9.49 10.10
C LEU A 80 8.70 7.97 10.03
N GLN A 81 7.46 7.47 9.85
CA GLN A 81 7.19 6.05 9.68
C GLN A 81 7.33 5.62 8.21
N LEU A 82 6.92 6.46 7.26
CA LEU A 82 6.99 6.14 5.83
C LEU A 82 8.43 6.14 5.29
N LEU A 83 9.28 7.05 5.76
CA LEU A 83 10.67 7.18 5.30
C LEU A 83 11.48 5.87 5.37
N PRO A 84 11.54 5.15 6.51
CA PRO A 84 12.26 3.88 6.55
C PRO A 84 11.66 2.83 5.60
N LEU A 85 10.33 2.77 5.42
CA LEU A 85 9.69 1.82 4.51
C LEU A 85 10.11 2.07 3.06
N VAL A 86 10.07 3.31 2.58
CA VAL A 86 10.47 3.65 1.20
C VAL A 86 11.96 3.37 0.96
N ARG A 87 12.81 3.62 1.97
CA ARG A 87 14.25 3.31 1.88
C ARG A 87 14.51 1.81 1.81
N GLN A 88 13.79 1.03 2.61
CA GLN A 88 13.87 -0.42 2.64
C GLN A 88 13.40 -1.01 1.31
N TYR A 89 12.28 -0.53 0.78
CA TYR A 89 11.81 -0.88 -0.57
C TYR A 89 12.82 -0.53 -1.67
N GLY A 90 13.42 0.66 -1.63
CA GLY A 90 14.46 1.02 -2.58
C GLY A 90 15.65 0.05 -2.53
N GLN A 91 16.06 -0.38 -1.33
CA GLN A 91 17.11 -1.39 -1.17
C GLN A 91 16.67 -2.76 -1.72
N PHE A 92 15.43 -3.18 -1.45
CA PHE A 92 14.84 -4.39 -1.99
C PHE A 92 14.86 -4.41 -3.53
N GLN A 93 14.55 -3.26 -4.16
CA GLN A 93 14.65 -3.04 -5.61
C GLN A 93 16.10 -2.85 -6.12
N GLY A 94 17.12 -3.04 -5.27
CA GLY A 94 18.54 -2.97 -5.67
C GLY A 94 19.09 -1.55 -5.89
N HIS A 95 18.36 -0.50 -5.48
CA HIS A 95 18.86 0.88 -5.59
C HIS A 95 20.02 1.13 -4.62
N CYS A 96 21.20 1.41 -5.16
CA CYS A 96 22.44 1.53 -4.39
C CYS A 96 22.52 2.72 -3.41
N CYS A 97 21.58 3.68 -3.50
CA CYS A 97 21.59 4.92 -2.74
C CYS A 97 20.33 5.13 -1.89
N SER A 98 19.56 4.09 -1.60
CA SER A 98 18.27 4.22 -0.89
C SER A 98 18.39 4.93 0.45
N ALA A 99 19.51 4.80 1.16
CA ALA A 99 19.77 5.54 2.41
C ALA A 99 19.74 7.08 2.25
N LYS A 100 19.93 7.61 1.04
CA LYS A 100 19.90 9.05 0.72
C LYS A 100 18.51 9.56 0.33
N ILE A 101 17.52 8.68 0.15
CA ILE A 101 16.14 9.08 -0.13
C ILE A 101 15.66 9.96 1.02
N VAL A 102 15.06 11.10 0.69
CA VAL A 102 14.49 12.05 1.64
C VAL A 102 13.21 12.64 1.05
N PHE A 103 12.20 12.82 1.89
CA PHE A 103 10.97 13.53 1.59
C PHE A 103 10.39 14.11 2.88
N THR A 104 9.53 15.12 2.75
CA THR A 104 8.94 15.83 3.88
C THR A 104 7.43 15.73 3.95
N THR A 105 6.79 15.08 2.97
CA THR A 105 5.35 14.83 2.94
C THR A 105 5.04 13.39 2.56
N ILE A 106 3.83 12.91 2.90
CA ILE A 106 3.35 11.58 2.48
C ILE A 106 3.28 11.49 0.96
N GLU A 107 2.74 12.52 0.31
CA GLU A 107 2.64 12.60 -1.15
C GLU A 107 4.00 12.44 -1.85
N GLN A 108 5.05 13.10 -1.35
CA GLN A 108 6.41 12.92 -1.87
C GLN A 108 6.93 11.49 -1.64
N GLY A 109 6.61 10.90 -0.48
CA GLY A 109 6.97 9.51 -0.18
C GLY A 109 6.33 8.52 -1.15
N ILE A 110 5.02 8.67 -1.42
CA ILE A 110 4.29 7.84 -2.38
C ILE A 110 4.79 8.06 -3.82
N ALA A 111 5.04 9.30 -4.22
CA ALA A 111 5.65 9.61 -5.52
C ALA A 111 7.03 8.96 -5.67
N THR A 112 7.84 8.94 -4.59
CA THR A 112 9.15 8.26 -4.59
C THR A 112 8.99 6.76 -4.82
N VAL A 113 7.98 6.10 -4.24
CA VAL A 113 7.71 4.67 -4.50
C VAL A 113 7.42 4.44 -5.99
N ALA A 114 6.58 5.28 -6.60
CA ALA A 114 6.28 5.19 -8.03
C ALA A 114 7.53 5.35 -8.91
N GLU A 115 8.45 6.26 -8.55
CA GLU A 115 9.73 6.43 -9.25
C GLU A 115 10.64 5.20 -9.11
N LEU A 116 10.70 4.59 -7.92
CA LEU A 116 11.52 3.40 -7.66
C LEU A 116 11.03 2.17 -8.44
N GLU A 117 9.71 2.05 -8.63
CA GLU A 117 9.07 0.95 -9.36
C GLU A 117 9.25 1.06 -10.89
N GLN A 118 9.28 2.29 -11.44
CA GLN A 118 9.43 2.52 -12.90
C GLN A 118 10.85 2.34 -13.45
N LEU A 119 11.86 2.19 -12.60
CA LEU A 119 13.26 2.10 -13.02
C LEU A 119 13.70 0.68 -13.44
N TYR A 120 12.75 -0.26 -13.54
CA TYR A 120 12.94 -1.63 -14.04
C TYR A 120 11.78 -2.06 -14.95
#